data_AF-A0A3B3RN35-F1
#
_entry.id   AF-A0A3B3RN35-F1
#
_cell.length_a   1.000
_cell.length_b   1.000
_cell.length_c   1.000
_cell.angle_alpha   90.00
_cell.angle_beta   90.00
_cell.angle_gamma   90.00
#
_symmetry.space_group_name_H-M   'P 1'
#
loop_
_entity.id
_entity.type
_entity.pdbx_description
1 polymer ?
#
loop_
_entity_poly.entity_id
_entity_poly.type
_entity_poly.pdbx_seq_one_letter_code
_entity_poly.pdbx_strand_id
1 'polypeptide(L)'
;MLSGGREGLFELGGRLQQQGESQAALHCFLSCLLGLPHVHSFPSLPNCLHQIAELFIEEKNVKALQFIQAEKMFYEVALIELTALQGAAEELSELASQAQDYERLAQLCIMSKPHLALEYSGKATKIRQKAFGNDHPITARSLELLASVYAEIGKTEYSSLGQCVTALSKSMTPTEAFSHASRSTASSHRERRSDVRHHHRKEPHPLPEVPM
;
A
#
# COMPACT_ATOMS: atom_id res chain seq x y z
N MET A 1 12.49 -47.88 14.59
CA MET A 1 11.66 -46.77 14.07
C MET A 1 12.44 -45.48 14.27
N LEU A 2 12.83 -44.79 13.21
CA LEU A 2 13.43 -43.44 13.27
C LEU A 2 12.36 -42.43 12.88
N SER A 3 11.56 -42.02 13.85
CA SER A 3 10.38 -41.15 13.68
C SER A 3 10.70 -39.65 13.70
N GLY A 4 11.96 -39.25 13.49
CA GLY A 4 12.46 -37.90 13.79
C GLY A 4 13.07 -37.12 12.61
N GLY A 5 12.93 -37.59 11.36
CA GLY A 5 13.48 -36.88 10.20
C GLY A 5 15.01 -36.72 10.26
N ARG A 6 15.54 -35.56 9.82
CA ARG A 6 16.97 -35.22 9.88
C ARG A 6 17.44 -34.97 11.32
N GLU A 7 16.65 -34.27 12.13
CA GLU A 7 16.97 -33.98 13.54
C GLU A 7 17.14 -35.26 14.37
N GLY A 8 16.23 -36.23 14.25
CA GLY A 8 16.37 -37.52 14.95
C GLY A 8 17.56 -38.36 14.49
N LEU A 9 18.04 -38.16 13.25
CA LEU A 9 19.30 -38.75 12.77
C LEU A 9 20.52 -38.02 13.32
N PHE A 10 20.47 -36.68 13.42
CA PHE A 10 21.52 -35.86 14.02
C PHE A 10 21.68 -36.16 15.52
N GLU A 11 20.58 -36.22 16.27
CA GLU A 11 20.55 -36.64 17.69
C GLU A 11 21.02 -38.09 17.91
N LEU A 12 20.77 -38.99 16.94
CA LEU A 12 21.34 -40.34 16.97
C LEU A 12 22.86 -40.31 16.78
N GLY A 13 23.36 -39.53 15.82
CA GLY A 13 24.78 -39.36 15.58
C GLY A 13 25.51 -38.84 16.81
N GLY A 14 24.97 -37.81 17.49
CA GLY A 14 25.54 -37.27 18.73
C GLY A 14 25.60 -38.30 19.86
N ARG A 15 24.58 -39.17 20.01
CA ARG A 15 24.60 -40.25 21.01
C ARG A 15 25.64 -41.34 20.70
N LEU A 16 25.81 -41.69 19.42
CA LEU A 16 26.83 -42.65 18.99
C LEU A 16 28.25 -42.08 19.20
N GLN A 17 28.46 -40.79 18.96
CA GLN A 17 29.73 -40.11 19.21
C GLN A 17 30.08 -40.14 20.71
N GLN A 18 29.12 -39.91 21.60
CA GLN A 18 29.30 -40.04 23.07
C GLN A 18 29.60 -41.48 23.52
N GLN A 19 29.25 -42.49 22.73
CA GLN A 19 29.55 -43.91 22.98
C GLN A 19 30.91 -44.35 22.40
N GLY A 20 31.62 -43.45 21.70
CA GLY A 20 32.88 -43.75 21.02
C GLY A 20 32.72 -44.38 19.63
N GLU A 21 31.50 -44.50 19.10
CA GLU A 21 31.23 -45.05 17.77
C GLU A 21 31.36 -43.98 16.68
N SER A 22 32.54 -43.36 16.56
CA SER A 22 32.82 -42.24 15.63
C SER A 22 32.42 -42.54 14.17
N GLN A 23 32.65 -43.76 13.67
CA GLN A 23 32.28 -44.15 12.31
C GLN A 23 30.75 -44.20 12.09
N ALA A 24 30.00 -44.68 13.09
CA ALA A 24 28.55 -44.77 13.02
C ALA A 24 27.91 -43.38 13.19
N ALA A 25 28.49 -42.54 14.05
CA ALA A 25 28.14 -41.14 14.18
C ALA A 25 28.33 -40.37 12.86
N LEU A 26 29.52 -40.50 12.25
CA LEU A 26 29.83 -39.90 10.94
C LEU A 26 28.82 -40.32 9.86
N HIS A 27 28.46 -41.61 9.81
CA HIS A 27 27.45 -42.10 8.87
C HIS A 27 26.06 -41.48 9.13
N CYS A 28 25.66 -41.31 10.39
CA CYS A 28 24.40 -40.64 10.75
C CYS A 28 24.40 -39.17 10.31
N PHE A 29 25.48 -38.44 10.59
CA PHE A 29 25.59 -37.02 10.20
C PHE A 29 25.62 -36.85 8.67
N LEU A 30 26.39 -37.66 7.93
CA LEU A 30 26.38 -37.66 6.46
C LEU A 30 24.99 -38.02 5.90
N SER A 31 24.25 -38.91 6.56
CA SER A 31 22.87 -39.24 6.19
C SER A 31 21.92 -38.05 6.37
N CYS A 32 22.18 -37.14 7.31
CA CYS A 32 21.40 -35.91 7.48
C CYS A 32 21.55 -34.94 6.29
N LEU A 33 22.60 -35.07 5.47
CA LEU A 33 22.84 -34.25 4.29
C LEU A 33 22.25 -34.84 2.98
N LEU A 34 21.96 -36.15 2.95
CA LEU A 34 21.46 -36.82 1.75
C LEU A 34 20.11 -36.24 1.30
N GLY A 35 20.03 -35.85 0.03
CA GLY A 35 18.83 -35.29 -0.58
C GLY A 35 18.27 -34.06 0.15
N LEU A 36 19.12 -33.20 0.73
CA LEU A 36 18.69 -31.95 1.38
C LEU A 36 18.04 -31.01 0.36
N PRO A 37 16.72 -30.69 0.46
CA PRO A 37 16.03 -29.93 -0.57
C PRO A 37 16.29 -28.41 -0.45
N HIS A 38 16.27 -27.89 0.78
CA HIS A 38 16.51 -26.49 1.10
C HIS A 38 17.25 -26.37 2.44
N VAL A 39 18.08 -25.33 2.56
CA VAL A 39 18.92 -25.05 3.73
C VAL A 39 18.08 -24.95 5.02
N HIS A 40 16.94 -24.25 4.97
CA HIS A 40 16.04 -24.10 6.14
C HIS A 40 15.26 -25.37 6.52
N SER A 41 15.34 -26.47 5.75
CA SER A 41 14.66 -27.73 6.08
C SER A 41 15.36 -28.56 7.16
N PHE A 42 16.54 -28.10 7.61
CA PHE A 42 17.36 -28.75 8.63
C PHE A 42 17.96 -27.69 9.56
N PRO A 43 17.30 -27.33 10.67
CA PRO A 43 17.78 -26.31 11.60
C PRO A 43 19.18 -26.58 12.15
N SER A 44 19.50 -27.84 12.43
CA SER A 44 20.82 -28.25 12.95
C SER A 44 21.89 -28.43 11.87
N LEU A 45 21.66 -28.00 10.63
CA LEU A 45 22.61 -28.12 9.51
C LEU A 45 24.03 -27.57 9.83
N PRO A 46 24.25 -26.36 10.36
CA PRO A 46 25.59 -25.87 10.65
C PRO A 46 26.31 -26.76 11.69
N ASN A 47 25.63 -27.13 12.78
CA ASN A 47 26.15 -28.07 13.77
C ASN A 47 26.44 -29.46 13.16
N CYS A 48 25.63 -29.93 12.22
CA CYS A 48 25.87 -31.18 11.52
C CYS A 48 27.11 -31.12 10.62
N LEU A 49 27.32 -30.00 9.92
CA LEU A 49 28.55 -29.77 9.14
C LEU A 49 29.77 -29.68 10.08
N HIS A 50 29.61 -29.06 11.25
CA HIS A 50 30.62 -28.97 12.30
C HIS A 50 31.06 -30.35 12.81
N GLN A 51 30.12 -31.19 13.27
CA GLN A 51 30.45 -32.54 13.76
C GLN A 51 31.14 -33.40 12.69
N ILE A 52 30.74 -33.26 11.41
CA ILE A 52 31.41 -33.96 10.30
C ILE A 52 32.83 -33.43 10.09
N ALA A 53 33.04 -32.12 10.21
CA ALA A 53 34.38 -31.52 10.14
C ALA A 53 35.29 -32.01 11.27
N GLU A 54 34.82 -32.01 12.53
CA GLU A 54 35.58 -32.51 13.68
C GLU A 54 36.03 -33.97 13.47
N LEU A 55 35.10 -34.86 13.12
CA LEU A 55 35.40 -36.28 12.86
C LEU A 55 36.42 -36.45 11.71
N PHE A 56 36.32 -35.63 10.65
CA PHE A 56 37.32 -35.64 9.58
C PHE A 56 38.68 -35.03 9.99
N ILE A 57 38.74 -34.12 10.97
CA ILE A 57 40.01 -33.64 11.56
C ILE A 57 40.69 -34.78 12.33
N GLU A 58 39.94 -35.53 13.15
CA GLU A 58 40.44 -36.71 13.88
C GLU A 58 41.02 -37.77 12.91
N GLU A 59 40.32 -38.04 11.81
CA GLU A 59 40.79 -38.91 10.72
C GLU A 59 41.97 -38.33 9.90
N LYS A 60 42.38 -37.07 10.12
CA LYS A 60 43.35 -36.32 9.29
C LYS A 60 42.95 -36.24 7.81
N ASN A 61 41.64 -36.19 7.57
CA ASN A 61 41.03 -36.25 6.25
C ASN A 61 40.87 -34.84 5.67
N VAL A 62 41.41 -34.60 4.47
CA VAL A 62 41.39 -33.28 3.80
C VAL A 62 39.98 -32.74 3.55
N LYS A 63 38.95 -33.62 3.57
CA LYS A 63 37.54 -33.23 3.45
C LYS A 63 37.05 -32.33 4.60
N ALA A 64 37.69 -32.35 5.77
CA ALA A 64 37.34 -31.47 6.89
C ALA A 64 37.21 -29.99 6.46
N LEU A 65 38.17 -29.51 5.64
CA LEU A 65 38.17 -28.15 5.11
C LEU A 65 36.90 -27.82 4.29
N GLN A 66 36.34 -28.79 3.57
CA GLN A 66 35.13 -28.61 2.77
C GLN A 66 33.89 -28.44 3.67
N PHE A 67 33.83 -29.18 4.78
CA PHE A 67 32.73 -29.07 5.75
C PHE A 67 32.82 -27.78 6.58
N ILE A 68 34.02 -27.37 7.00
CA ILE A 68 34.26 -26.05 7.63
C ILE A 68 33.86 -24.92 6.68
N GLN A 69 34.22 -25.03 5.39
CA GLN A 69 33.84 -24.03 4.40
C GLN A 69 32.33 -24.01 4.18
N ALA A 70 31.66 -25.16 4.12
CA ALA A 70 30.20 -25.24 4.00
C ALA A 70 29.47 -24.64 5.22
N GLU A 71 29.97 -24.90 6.44
CA GLU A 71 29.46 -24.29 7.67
C GLU A 71 29.61 -22.77 7.63
N LYS A 72 30.78 -22.26 7.22
CA LYS A 72 31.00 -20.82 7.03
C LYS A 72 30.04 -20.22 6.00
N MET A 73 29.86 -20.86 4.84
CA MET A 73 28.94 -20.38 3.80
C MET A 73 27.49 -20.33 4.30
N PHE A 74 27.06 -21.29 5.14
CA PHE A 74 25.73 -21.26 5.77
C PHE A 74 25.53 -19.98 6.60
N TYR A 75 26.49 -19.64 7.47
CA TYR A 75 26.39 -18.42 8.29
C TYR A 75 26.49 -17.14 7.45
N GLU A 76 27.31 -17.11 6.40
CA GLU A 76 27.38 -15.95 5.49
C GLU A 76 26.05 -15.72 4.76
N VAL A 77 25.38 -16.78 4.29
CA VAL A 77 24.04 -16.68 3.68
C VAL A 77 23.00 -16.21 4.70
N ALA A 78 22.97 -16.81 5.90
CA ALA A 78 22.03 -16.41 6.95
C ALA A 78 22.20 -14.94 7.40
N LEU A 79 23.44 -14.43 7.40
CA LEU A 79 23.73 -13.01 7.67
C LEU A 79 23.23 -12.09 6.55
N ILE A 80 23.37 -12.50 5.28
CA ILE A 80 22.84 -11.75 4.12
C ILE A 80 21.31 -11.71 4.17
N GLU A 81 20.66 -12.83 4.48
CA GLU A 81 19.20 -12.90 4.64
C GLU A 81 18.72 -12.01 5.80
N LEU A 82 19.39 -12.06 6.95
CA LEU A 82 19.04 -11.25 8.12
C LEU A 82 19.21 -9.74 7.85
N THR A 83 20.29 -9.34 7.19
CA THR A 83 20.53 -7.93 6.85
C THR A 83 19.55 -7.41 5.78
N ALA A 84 19.17 -8.25 4.81
CA ALA A 84 18.12 -7.91 3.85
C ALA A 84 16.74 -7.74 4.53
N LEU A 85 16.39 -8.63 5.48
CA LEU A 85 15.16 -8.52 6.28
C LEU A 85 15.16 -7.26 7.16
N GLN A 86 16.30 -6.91 7.76
CA GLN A 86 16.42 -5.68 8.56
C GLN A 86 16.21 -4.43 7.69
N GLY A 87 16.88 -4.34 6.53
CA GLY A 87 16.70 -3.21 5.61
C GLY A 87 15.25 -3.05 5.12
N ALA A 88 14.58 -4.17 4.81
CA ALA A 88 13.16 -4.15 4.45
C ALA A 88 12.24 -3.71 5.61
N ALA A 89 12.55 -4.11 6.84
CA ALA A 89 11.81 -3.67 8.03
C ALA A 89 12.01 -2.17 8.33
N GLU A 90 13.21 -1.64 8.12
CA GLU A 90 13.52 -0.22 8.25
C GLU A 90 12.79 0.62 7.18
N GLU A 91 12.78 0.20 5.91
CA GLU A 91 11.99 0.87 4.83
C GLU A 91 10.49 0.88 5.18
N LEU A 92 9.95 -0.25 5.65
CA LEU A 92 8.54 -0.35 6.06
C LEU A 92 8.21 0.57 7.25
N SER A 93 9.13 0.73 8.20
CA SER A 93 8.98 1.63 9.36
C SER A 93 8.98 3.11 8.94
N GLU A 94 9.88 3.49 8.04
CA GLU A 94 9.95 4.85 7.50
C GLU A 94 8.68 5.19 6.69
N LEU A 95 8.25 4.28 5.80
CA LEU A 95 6.98 4.39 5.06
C LEU A 95 5.78 4.49 6.00
N ALA A 96 5.73 3.69 7.07
CA ALA A 96 4.64 3.73 8.05
C ALA A 96 4.58 5.07 8.80
N SER A 97 5.73 5.70 9.04
CA SER A 97 5.84 7.02 9.66
C SER A 97 5.40 8.13 8.69
N GLN A 98 5.90 8.10 7.45
CA GLN A 98 5.52 9.05 6.39
C GLN A 98 4.01 9.05 6.13
N ALA A 99 3.38 7.86 6.12
CA ALA A 99 1.94 7.74 5.97
C ALA A 99 1.18 8.43 7.13
N GLN A 100 1.66 8.29 8.37
CA GLN A 100 1.04 8.90 9.55
C GLN A 100 1.13 10.44 9.54
N ASP A 101 2.23 10.99 9.03
CA ASP A 101 2.37 12.44 8.86
C ASP A 101 1.42 12.98 7.78
N TYR A 102 1.23 12.26 6.68
CA TYR A 102 0.20 12.60 5.70
C TYR A 102 -1.23 12.50 6.26
N GLU A 103 -1.54 11.50 7.10
CA GLU A 103 -2.84 11.41 7.79
C GLU A 103 -3.07 12.63 8.69
N ARG A 104 -2.06 13.07 9.44
CA ARG A 104 -2.12 14.27 10.29
C ARG A 104 -2.29 15.54 9.46
N LEU A 105 -1.57 15.69 8.35
CA LEU A 105 -1.71 16.83 7.44
C LEU A 105 -3.11 16.88 6.78
N ALA A 106 -3.67 15.73 6.41
CA ALA A 106 -5.03 15.65 5.87
C ALA A 106 -6.07 16.12 6.88
N GLN A 107 -5.97 15.66 8.13
CA GLN A 107 -6.86 16.07 9.23
C GLN A 107 -6.80 17.58 9.51
N LEU A 108 -5.61 18.18 9.46
CA LEU A 108 -5.44 19.64 9.61
C LEU A 108 -6.05 20.44 8.42
N CYS A 109 -6.02 19.88 7.22
CA CYS A 109 -6.53 20.53 6.02
C CYS A 109 -8.04 20.34 5.79
N ILE A 110 -8.68 19.35 6.42
CA ILE A 110 -10.04 18.90 6.03
C ILE A 110 -11.11 20.00 6.06
N MET A 111 -11.03 20.93 7.02
CA MET A 111 -11.99 22.05 7.15
C MET A 111 -11.60 23.33 6.40
N SER A 112 -10.34 23.45 5.94
CA SER A 112 -9.79 24.71 5.41
C SER A 112 -9.39 24.63 3.93
N LYS A 113 -8.90 23.47 3.49
CA LYS A 113 -8.40 23.18 2.14
C LYS A 113 -8.72 21.73 1.80
N PRO A 114 -9.98 21.37 1.54
CA PRO A 114 -10.40 19.98 1.43
C PRO A 114 -9.77 19.25 0.23
N HIS A 115 -9.45 19.95 -0.87
CA HIS A 115 -8.64 19.38 -1.97
C HIS A 115 -7.21 18.99 -1.54
N LEU A 116 -6.59 19.76 -0.64
CA LEU A 116 -5.26 19.44 -0.13
C LEU A 116 -5.32 18.28 0.88
N ALA A 117 -6.40 18.21 1.66
CA ALA A 117 -6.69 17.03 2.48
C ALA A 117 -6.88 15.75 1.65
N LEU A 118 -7.44 15.88 0.43
CA LEU A 118 -7.62 14.77 -0.50
C LEU A 118 -6.29 14.23 -1.01
N GLU A 119 -5.36 15.12 -1.39
CA GLU A 119 -4.00 14.71 -1.76
C GLU A 119 -3.28 13.97 -0.63
N TYR A 120 -3.33 14.50 0.59
CA TYR A 120 -2.60 13.91 1.72
C TYR A 120 -3.22 12.57 2.16
N SER A 121 -4.54 12.48 2.28
CA SER A 121 -5.22 11.20 2.59
C SER A 121 -5.02 10.15 1.50
N GLY A 122 -4.98 10.54 0.22
CA GLY A 122 -4.61 9.66 -0.88
C GLY A 122 -3.16 9.15 -0.81
N LYS A 123 -2.20 10.04 -0.50
CA LYS A 123 -0.78 9.68 -0.31
C LYS A 123 -0.61 8.69 0.86
N ALA A 124 -1.23 8.97 2.00
CA ALA A 124 -1.23 8.05 3.15
C ALA A 124 -1.80 6.67 2.80
N THR A 125 -2.98 6.64 2.18
CA THR A 125 -3.66 5.40 1.78
C THR A 125 -2.79 4.55 0.86
N LYS A 126 -2.18 5.16 -0.17
CA LYS A 126 -1.30 4.46 -1.10
C LYS A 126 -0.09 3.83 -0.41
N ILE A 127 0.49 4.52 0.59
CA ILE A 127 1.62 3.98 1.37
C ILE A 127 1.16 2.82 2.26
N ARG A 128 0.03 2.94 2.98
CA ARG A 128 -0.51 1.83 3.79
C ARG A 128 -0.86 0.61 2.94
N GLN A 129 -1.46 0.80 1.76
CA GLN A 129 -1.72 -0.29 0.81
C GLN A 129 -0.43 -1.00 0.37
N LYS A 130 0.65 -0.26 0.04
CA LYS A 130 1.96 -0.86 -0.31
C LYS A 130 2.57 -1.63 0.88
N ALA A 131 2.46 -1.10 2.09
CA ALA A 131 3.12 -1.64 3.28
C ALA A 131 2.37 -2.82 3.95
N PHE A 132 1.03 -2.81 3.92
CA PHE A 132 0.20 -3.76 4.69
C PHE A 132 -0.86 -4.50 3.85
N GLY A 133 -1.04 -4.15 2.58
CA GLY A 133 -2.15 -4.66 1.77
C GLY A 133 -3.50 -3.99 2.06
N ASN A 134 -4.54 -4.42 1.35
CA ASN A 134 -5.87 -3.80 1.41
C ASN A 134 -6.69 -4.21 2.65
N ASP A 135 -6.59 -5.47 3.06
CA ASP A 135 -7.44 -6.05 4.13
C ASP A 135 -6.94 -5.72 5.55
N HIS A 136 -5.85 -4.95 5.67
CA HIS A 136 -5.24 -4.62 6.95
C HIS A 136 -5.97 -3.46 7.65
N PRO A 137 -6.22 -3.52 8.98
CA PRO A 137 -6.99 -2.50 9.70
C PRO A 137 -6.36 -1.10 9.68
N ILE A 138 -5.04 -0.99 9.51
CA ILE A 138 -4.39 0.32 9.32
C ILE A 138 -4.76 0.92 7.96
N THR A 139 -4.81 0.11 6.90
CA THR A 139 -5.21 0.55 5.55
C THR A 139 -6.69 0.94 5.52
N ALA A 140 -7.55 0.16 6.19
CA ALA A 140 -8.97 0.50 6.37
C ALA A 140 -9.15 1.89 7.02
N ARG A 141 -8.38 2.22 8.07
CA ARG A 141 -8.41 3.55 8.70
C ARG A 141 -7.99 4.69 7.76
N SER A 142 -6.99 4.47 6.89
CA SER A 142 -6.62 5.49 5.89
C SER A 142 -7.71 5.69 4.83
N LEU A 143 -8.39 4.60 4.44
CA LEU A 143 -9.55 4.64 3.53
C LEU A 143 -10.75 5.35 4.18
N GLU A 144 -11.01 5.15 5.46
CA GLU A 144 -12.02 5.90 6.23
C GLU A 144 -11.70 7.40 6.25
N LEU A 145 -10.43 7.78 6.48
CA LEU A 145 -9.99 9.18 6.41
C LEU A 145 -10.22 9.75 5.01
N LEU A 146 -9.82 9.04 3.95
CA LEU A 146 -10.07 9.45 2.56
C LEU A 146 -11.57 9.64 2.26
N ALA A 147 -12.43 8.72 2.74
CA ALA A 147 -13.88 8.82 2.59
C ALA A 147 -14.46 10.04 3.33
N SER A 148 -13.98 10.34 4.54
CA SER A 148 -14.42 11.54 5.29
C SER A 148 -14.03 12.85 4.59
N VAL A 149 -12.86 12.90 3.93
CA VAL A 149 -12.46 14.05 3.11
C VAL A 149 -13.39 14.22 1.91
N TYR A 150 -13.73 13.14 1.20
CA TYR A 150 -14.72 13.20 0.11
C TYR A 150 -16.11 13.69 0.59
N ALA A 151 -16.55 13.26 1.78
CA ALA A 151 -17.81 13.71 2.35
C ALA A 151 -17.82 15.22 2.66
N GLU A 152 -16.74 15.76 3.22
CA GLU A 152 -16.64 17.20 3.48
C GLU A 152 -16.50 18.03 2.19
N ILE A 153 -15.81 17.54 1.14
CA ILE A 153 -15.85 18.17 -0.20
C ILE A 153 -17.30 18.29 -0.67
N GLY A 154 -18.04 17.18 -0.74
CA GLY A 154 -19.43 17.17 -1.21
C GLY A 154 -20.36 18.11 -0.42
N LYS A 155 -20.14 18.22 0.89
CA LYS A 155 -20.87 19.13 1.78
C LYS A 155 -20.51 20.61 1.55
N THR A 156 -19.24 20.92 1.29
CA THR A 156 -18.83 22.30 0.92
C THR A 156 -19.45 22.74 -0.40
N GLU A 157 -19.48 21.86 -1.41
CA GLU A 157 -20.10 22.13 -2.71
C GLU A 157 -21.63 22.27 -2.61
N TYR A 158 -22.31 21.43 -1.82
CA TYR A 158 -23.75 21.56 -1.60
C TYR A 158 -24.11 22.86 -0.87
N SER A 159 -23.32 23.23 0.15
CA SER A 159 -23.53 24.46 0.92
C SER A 159 -23.31 25.72 0.08
N SER A 160 -22.26 25.76 -0.75
CA SER A 160 -22.00 26.88 -1.66
C SER A 160 -23.12 27.04 -2.69
N LEU A 161 -23.58 25.94 -3.29
CA LEU A 161 -24.69 25.95 -4.25
C LEU A 161 -26.00 26.45 -3.61
N GLY A 162 -26.32 26.01 -2.39
CA GLY A 162 -27.50 26.48 -1.65
C GLY A 162 -27.46 27.99 -1.36
N GLN A 163 -26.29 28.53 -1.04
CA GLN A 163 -26.08 29.97 -0.87
C GLN A 163 -26.24 30.73 -2.20
N CYS A 164 -25.66 30.22 -3.29
CA CYS A 164 -25.81 30.78 -4.63
C CYS A 164 -27.28 30.81 -5.10
N VAL A 165 -28.02 29.72 -4.94
CA VAL A 165 -29.45 29.64 -5.28
C VAL A 165 -30.27 30.62 -4.43
N THR A 166 -29.95 30.76 -3.14
CA THR A 166 -30.62 31.72 -2.25
C THR A 166 -30.31 33.18 -2.63
N ALA A 167 -29.07 33.48 -3.03
CA ALA A 167 -28.66 34.80 -3.49
C ALA A 167 -29.32 35.16 -4.83
N LEU A 168 -29.35 34.21 -5.78
CA LEU A 168 -30.03 34.35 -7.06
C LEU A 168 -31.53 34.58 -6.87
N SER A 169 -32.20 33.77 -6.05
CA SER A 169 -33.62 33.96 -5.72
C SER A 169 -33.93 35.36 -5.18
N LYS A 170 -33.07 35.88 -4.29
CA LYS A 170 -33.18 37.26 -3.76
C LYS A 170 -32.89 38.36 -4.79
N SER A 171 -32.10 38.08 -5.82
CA SER A 171 -31.88 39.02 -6.94
C SER A 171 -32.97 38.93 -8.03
N MET A 172 -33.73 37.83 -8.08
CA MET A 172 -34.79 37.61 -9.07
C MET A 172 -36.18 38.05 -8.59
N THR A 173 -36.38 38.37 -7.31
CA THR A 173 -37.59 39.04 -6.84
C THR A 173 -37.63 40.49 -7.37
N PRO A 174 -38.59 40.87 -8.23
CA PRO A 174 -38.67 42.24 -8.71
C PRO A 174 -39.12 43.16 -7.58
N THR A 175 -38.33 44.17 -7.26
CA THR A 175 -38.82 45.35 -6.54
C THR A 175 -39.65 46.20 -7.51
N GLU A 176 -40.82 45.70 -7.92
CA GLU A 176 -41.82 46.49 -8.62
C GLU A 176 -42.51 47.45 -7.65
N ALA A 177 -41.77 48.48 -7.26
CA ALA A 177 -42.32 49.70 -6.70
C ALA A 177 -42.77 50.66 -7.82
N PHE A 178 -43.55 50.15 -8.79
CA PHE A 178 -44.30 50.99 -9.73
C PHE A 178 -45.69 51.28 -9.15
N SER A 179 -45.72 52.22 -8.21
CA SER A 179 -46.98 52.79 -7.75
C SER A 179 -47.62 53.64 -8.85
N HIS A 180 -48.93 53.46 -9.03
CA HIS A 180 -49.74 54.20 -9.98
C HIS A 180 -49.68 55.72 -9.74
N ALA A 181 -49.34 56.49 -10.76
CA ALA A 181 -49.58 57.94 -10.81
C ALA A 181 -50.03 58.36 -12.23
N SER A 182 -51.34 58.35 -12.46
CA SER A 182 -51.94 58.77 -13.73
C SER A 182 -52.27 60.26 -13.73
N ARG A 183 -51.82 61.01 -14.76
CA ARG A 183 -52.65 61.95 -15.56
C ARG A 183 -51.85 62.67 -16.67
N SER A 184 -52.40 62.60 -17.90
CA SER A 184 -52.49 63.62 -18.98
C SER A 184 -51.44 64.75 -19.04
N THR A 185 -50.86 65.14 -20.18
CA THR A 185 -51.30 65.10 -21.60
C THR A 185 -50.13 64.61 -22.52
N ALA A 186 -50.09 64.66 -23.85
CA ALA A 186 -50.95 65.23 -24.91
C ALA A 186 -50.88 64.40 -26.22
N SER A 187 -51.52 64.87 -27.29
CA SER A 187 -51.49 64.24 -28.63
C SER A 187 -50.26 64.64 -29.46
N SER A 188 -49.61 63.68 -30.14
CA SER A 188 -49.14 63.91 -31.52
C SER A 188 -49.05 62.63 -32.33
N HIS A 189 -49.75 62.68 -33.45
CA HIS A 189 -49.93 61.68 -34.49
C HIS A 189 -48.69 61.55 -35.40
N ARG A 190 -48.05 60.37 -35.51
CA ARG A 190 -47.60 59.83 -36.82
C ARG A 190 -47.20 58.34 -36.85
N GLU A 191 -48.10 57.57 -37.43
CA GLU A 191 -47.92 56.37 -38.25
C GLU A 191 -46.53 56.16 -38.91
N ARG A 192 -45.96 54.93 -38.83
CA ARG A 192 -45.62 54.05 -39.99
C ARG A 192 -44.89 52.73 -39.65
N ARG A 193 -45.42 51.63 -40.22
CA ARG A 193 -44.76 50.45 -40.85
C ARG A 193 -43.53 49.82 -40.12
N SER A 194 -43.64 48.64 -39.53
CA SER A 194 -43.70 47.29 -40.16
C SER A 194 -42.40 46.84 -40.83
N ASP A 195 -41.74 45.79 -40.30
CA ASP A 195 -41.62 44.55 -41.08
C ASP A 195 -41.24 43.31 -40.24
N VAL A 196 -41.66 42.15 -40.71
CA VAL A 196 -41.39 40.82 -40.13
C VAL A 196 -40.25 40.14 -40.88
N ARG A 197 -39.37 39.41 -40.18
CA ARG A 197 -38.75 38.20 -40.76
C ARG A 197 -38.26 37.20 -39.74
N HIS A 198 -38.98 36.08 -39.62
CA HIS A 198 -38.46 34.85 -39.05
C HIS A 198 -37.51 34.17 -40.05
N HIS A 199 -36.47 33.48 -39.56
CA HIS A 199 -35.99 32.26 -40.20
C HIS A 199 -35.58 31.21 -39.17
N HIS A 200 -36.29 30.08 -39.19
CA HIS A 200 -35.93 28.80 -38.55
C HIS A 200 -34.84 28.07 -39.36
N ARG A 201 -33.91 27.37 -38.68
CA ARG A 201 -33.49 25.96 -38.97
C ARG A 201 -32.56 25.45 -37.83
N LYS A 202 -33.03 24.57 -36.93
CA LYS A 202 -32.93 23.08 -36.90
C LYS A 202 -31.51 22.50 -36.64
N GLU A 203 -31.43 21.66 -35.60
CA GLU A 203 -30.29 20.87 -35.07
C GLU A 203 -30.08 19.53 -35.86
N PRO A 204 -29.37 18.44 -35.39
CA PRO A 204 -28.39 18.23 -34.27
C PRO A 204 -27.16 17.29 -34.56
N HIS A 205 -26.20 17.19 -33.60
CA HIS A 205 -25.33 16.02 -33.22
C HIS A 205 -24.36 15.31 -34.23
N PRO A 206 -23.43 14.39 -33.81
CA PRO A 206 -22.64 14.21 -32.56
C PRO A 206 -21.11 13.93 -32.77
N LEU A 207 -20.41 13.41 -31.73
CA LEU A 207 -18.96 13.08 -31.59
C LEU A 207 -18.44 11.87 -32.41
N PRO A 208 -17.10 11.69 -32.50
CA PRO A 208 -16.47 10.36 -32.62
C PRO A 208 -15.38 10.04 -31.55
N GLU A 209 -14.96 8.77 -31.51
CA GLU A 209 -14.25 8.08 -30.42
C GLU A 209 -12.69 8.08 -30.52
N VAL A 210 -12.02 7.54 -29.50
CA VAL A 210 -10.57 7.31 -29.43
C VAL A 210 -10.28 5.79 -29.42
N PRO A 211 -9.34 5.26 -30.24
CA PRO A 211 -8.95 3.85 -30.23
C PRO A 211 -7.75 3.56 -29.30
N MET A 212 -7.55 2.25 -29.03
CA MET A 212 -6.49 1.68 -28.17
C MET A 212 -5.07 1.78 -28.74
#